data_AF-A0A8C0JZ63-F1
#
_entry.id   AF-A0A8C0JZ63-F1
#
_cell.length_a   1.000
_cell.length_b   1.000
_cell.length_c   1.000
_cell.angle_alpha   90.00
_cell.angle_beta   90.00
_cell.angle_gamma   90.00
#
_symmetry.space_group_name_H-M   'P 1'
#
loop_
_entity.id
_entity.type
_entity.pdbx_description
1 polymer ?
#
loop_
_entity_poly.entity_id
_entity_poly.type
_entity_poly.pdbx_seq_one_letter_code
_entity_poly.pdbx_strand_id
1 'polypeptide(L)'
;MGKQKKARKYATMKRMLSLRDQRLKEKDRLKPKKKEKKDPSALKEREVPQHPSCLFFQYNTQLGPPYHILGPPYHINFSIKAKLDLVQSMMDCLHAKCIPCITDCVMAEIEKLGQKYQVALRIAKDPRFERLPCTHKGTYAGDCLVQRVTQHKC
;
A
#
# COMPACT_ATOMS: atom_id res chain seq x y z
N MET A 1 -26.04 63.34 38.59
CA MET A 1 -24.94 62.68 37.85
C MET A 1 -24.56 61.38 38.56
N GLY A 2 -25.05 60.22 38.08
CA GLY A 2 -24.86 58.93 38.76
C GLY A 2 -23.45 58.37 38.53
N LYS A 3 -22.65 58.22 39.60
CA LYS A 3 -21.33 57.57 39.54
C LYS A 3 -21.47 56.12 39.06
N GLN A 4 -20.70 55.72 38.03
CA GLN A 4 -20.58 54.33 37.62
C GLN A 4 -20.03 53.48 38.77
N LYS A 5 -20.84 52.56 39.29
CA LYS A 5 -20.53 51.76 40.48
C LYS A 5 -19.60 50.56 40.22
N LYS A 6 -19.27 50.24 38.97
CA LYS A 6 -18.45 49.06 38.62
C LYS A 6 -17.34 49.42 37.64
N ALA A 7 -16.11 49.15 38.06
CA ALA A 7 -14.93 49.30 37.21
C ALA A 7 -14.97 48.30 36.04
N ARG A 8 -14.61 48.77 34.84
CA ARG A 8 -14.48 47.92 33.65
C ARG A 8 -13.29 46.99 33.82
N LYS A 9 -13.47 45.71 33.47
CA LYS A 9 -12.38 44.72 33.44
C LYS A 9 -11.65 44.83 32.10
N TYR A 10 -10.33 44.89 32.14
CA TYR A 10 -9.48 44.89 30.95
C TYR A 10 -9.27 43.44 30.44
N ALA A 11 -9.03 43.27 29.14
CA ALA A 11 -8.82 41.97 28.47
C ALA A 11 -9.98 40.96 28.55
N THR A 12 -11.23 41.41 28.55
CA THR A 12 -12.40 40.51 28.45
C THR A 12 -12.53 39.95 27.04
N MET A 13 -12.18 38.67 26.86
CA MET A 13 -12.36 37.94 25.61
C MET A 13 -13.71 37.22 25.56
N LYS A 14 -14.20 36.93 24.34
CA LYS A 14 -15.37 36.06 24.12
C LYS A 14 -15.02 34.65 24.64
N ARG A 15 -15.91 34.04 25.43
CA ARG A 15 -15.67 32.68 25.98
C ARG A 15 -15.54 31.68 24.84
N MET A 16 -14.37 31.08 24.71
CA MET A 16 -14.10 29.96 23.79
C MET A 16 -14.20 28.64 24.55
N LEU A 17 -14.55 27.56 23.82
CA LEU A 17 -14.60 26.23 24.38
C LEU A 17 -13.19 25.81 24.83
N SER A 18 -13.05 25.40 26.09
CA SER A 18 -11.75 24.98 26.62
C SER A 18 -11.41 23.57 26.15
N LEU A 19 -10.13 23.26 25.93
CA LEU A 19 -9.66 21.90 25.62
C LEU A 19 -9.95 20.87 26.73
N ARG A 20 -10.39 21.32 27.92
CA ARG A 20 -10.76 20.49 29.08
C ARG A 20 -12.27 20.33 29.24
N ASP A 21 -13.07 20.88 28.34
CA ASP A 21 -14.53 20.83 28.45
C ASP A 21 -15.03 19.38 28.35
N GLN A 22 -15.93 19.01 29.25
CA GLN A 22 -16.48 17.65 29.35
C GLN A 22 -17.29 17.26 28.10
N ARG A 23 -17.72 18.24 27.29
CA ARG A 23 -18.44 18.04 26.03
C ARG A 23 -17.53 17.68 24.84
N LEU A 24 -16.23 17.94 24.92
CA LEU A 24 -15.27 17.52 23.88
C LEU A 24 -15.09 16.01 23.92
N LYS A 25 -15.08 15.35 22.75
CA LYS A 25 -14.73 13.92 22.66
C LYS A 25 -13.25 13.77 22.99
N GLU A 26 -12.89 12.66 23.65
CA GLU A 26 -11.52 12.41 24.11
C GLU A 26 -10.47 12.48 22.98
N LYS A 27 -10.86 12.09 21.75
CA LYS A 27 -10.06 12.20 20.52
C LYS A 27 -9.66 13.64 20.17
N ASP A 28 -10.52 14.62 20.48
CA ASP A 28 -10.31 16.05 20.19
C ASP A 28 -9.63 16.77 21.37
N ARG A 29 -9.62 16.15 22.57
CA ARG A 29 -8.88 16.63 23.75
C ARG A 29 -7.40 16.27 23.71
N LEU A 30 -7.05 15.20 23.00
CA LEU A 30 -5.68 14.72 22.91
C LEU A 30 -4.86 15.71 22.05
N LYS A 31 -4.00 16.49 22.69
CA LYS A 31 -2.81 17.02 22.01
C LYS A 31 -2.12 15.85 21.32
N PRO A 32 -1.58 16.00 20.09
CA PRO A 32 -0.84 14.91 19.43
C PRO A 32 0.13 14.35 20.44
N LYS A 33 -0.03 13.06 20.79
CA LYS A 33 0.76 12.41 21.84
C LYS A 33 2.23 12.74 21.54
N LYS A 34 2.87 13.53 22.41
CA LYS A 34 4.33 13.62 22.39
C LYS A 34 4.78 12.18 22.45
N LYS A 35 5.50 11.72 21.41
CA LYS A 35 6.12 10.40 21.39
C LYS A 35 6.73 10.20 22.78
N GLU A 36 6.27 9.17 23.49
CA GLU A 36 6.78 8.86 24.83
C GLU A 36 8.30 8.93 24.77
N LYS A 37 8.91 9.63 25.72
CA LYS A 37 10.38 9.63 25.85
C LYS A 37 10.75 8.19 26.21
N LYS A 38 11.08 7.39 25.20
CA LYS A 38 11.56 6.01 25.39
C LYS A 38 12.69 6.03 26.42
N ASP A 39 12.63 5.14 27.40
CA ASP A 39 13.64 5.02 28.46
C ASP A 39 15.05 4.96 27.88
N PRO A 40 16.05 5.63 28.49
CA PRO A 40 17.43 5.64 27.99
C PRO A 40 18.11 4.26 28.03
N SER A 41 17.58 3.31 28.82
CA SER A 41 18.08 1.94 28.96
C SER A 41 17.46 0.94 27.98
N ALA A 42 16.41 1.33 27.25
CA ALA A 42 15.82 0.48 26.21
C ALA A 42 16.71 0.56 24.95
N LEU A 43 17.19 -0.61 24.50
CA LEU A 43 17.91 -0.72 23.22
C LEU A 43 17.07 -0.04 22.12
N LYS A 44 17.60 1.05 21.56
CA LYS A 44 17.02 1.67 20.37
C LYS A 44 17.34 0.76 19.19
N GLU A 45 16.50 -0.24 18.97
CA GLU A 45 16.55 -1.06 17.77
C GLU A 45 16.40 -0.15 16.55
N ARG A 46 17.50 -0.01 15.81
CA ARG A 46 17.50 0.62 14.50
C ARG A 46 17.43 -0.50 13.49
N GLU A 47 16.23 -0.75 12.99
CA GLU A 47 16.03 -1.63 11.86
C GLU A 47 16.59 -0.95 10.61
N VAL A 48 17.83 -1.30 10.25
CA VAL A 48 18.42 -0.93 8.96
C VAL A 48 18.28 -2.15 8.07
N PRO A 49 17.50 -2.09 6.98
CA PRO A 49 17.36 -3.21 6.07
C PRO A 49 18.72 -3.54 5.45
N GLN A 50 19.13 -4.80 5.55
CA GLN A 50 20.35 -5.29 4.94
C GLN A 50 20.22 -5.30 3.41
N HIS A 51 21.30 -5.01 2.70
CA HIS A 51 21.33 -5.17 1.24
C HIS A 51 21.17 -6.67 0.91
N PRO A 52 20.27 -7.04 0.00
CA PRO A 52 20.00 -8.44 -0.32
C PRO A 52 21.22 -9.07 -1.01
N SER A 53 21.46 -10.35 -0.76
CA SER A 53 22.58 -11.12 -1.33
C SER A 53 22.46 -11.35 -2.84
N CYS A 54 21.25 -11.23 -3.40
CA CYS A 54 20.98 -11.44 -4.82
C CYS A 54 21.49 -10.31 -5.74
N LEU A 55 21.76 -9.13 -5.17
CA LEU A 55 22.16 -7.95 -5.91
C LEU A 55 23.69 -7.81 -5.92
N PHE A 56 24.27 -7.79 -7.13
CA PHE A 56 25.60 -7.27 -7.38
C PHE A 56 25.47 -5.80 -7.78
N PHE A 57 25.71 -4.88 -6.84
CA PHE A 57 25.35 -3.47 -6.96
C PHE A 57 23.85 -3.27 -7.27
N GLN A 58 23.50 -2.98 -8.52
CA GLN A 58 22.11 -2.85 -8.98
C GLN A 58 21.66 -4.04 -9.84
N TYR A 59 22.57 -4.93 -10.21
CA TYR A 59 22.27 -6.09 -11.05
C TYR A 59 21.78 -7.25 -10.20
N ASN A 60 20.61 -7.80 -10.56
CA ASN A 60 20.06 -8.96 -9.88
C ASN A 60 20.51 -10.26 -10.55
N THR A 61 21.37 -11.00 -9.86
CA THR A 61 21.94 -12.28 -10.35
C THR A 61 20.97 -13.46 -10.25
N GLN A 62 19.89 -13.33 -9.48
CA GLN A 62 18.89 -14.41 -9.29
C GLN A 62 17.81 -14.43 -10.38
N LEU A 63 17.67 -13.37 -11.18
CA LEU A 63 16.72 -13.34 -12.27
C LEU A 63 17.24 -14.21 -13.42
N GLY A 64 16.66 -15.40 -13.56
CA GLY A 64 16.94 -16.31 -14.66
C GLY A 64 15.68 -17.06 -15.10
N PRO A 65 15.72 -17.72 -16.26
CA PRO A 65 14.62 -18.58 -16.70
C PRO A 65 14.43 -19.78 -15.75
N PRO A 66 13.19 -20.17 -15.42
CA PRO A 66 11.92 -19.55 -15.82
C PRO A 66 11.64 -18.24 -15.06
N TYR A 67 11.24 -17.19 -15.78
CA TYR A 67 10.92 -15.89 -15.19
C TYR A 67 9.53 -15.90 -14.55
N HIS A 68 9.43 -15.52 -13.28
CA HIS A 68 8.16 -15.31 -12.59
C HIS A 68 7.73 -13.85 -12.74
N ILE A 69 6.63 -13.62 -13.46
CA ILE A 69 6.20 -12.25 -13.82
C ILE A 69 4.91 -11.93 -13.09
N LEU A 70 4.95 -10.96 -12.18
CA LEU A 70 3.75 -10.46 -11.52
C LEU A 70 2.90 -9.65 -12.52
N GLY A 71 1.67 -10.12 -12.77
CA GLY A 71 0.73 -9.45 -13.68
C GLY A 71 -0.18 -8.46 -12.94
N PRO A 72 0.03 -7.13 -13.03
CA PRO A 72 -0.89 -6.16 -12.45
C PRO A 72 -2.20 -6.09 -13.25
N PRO A 73 -3.31 -5.61 -12.65
CA PRO A 73 -4.63 -5.61 -13.29
C PRO A 73 -4.67 -4.71 -14.52
N TYR A 74 -3.89 -3.63 -14.52
CA TYR A 74 -3.74 -2.75 -15.68
C TYR A 74 -3.14 -3.47 -16.89
N HIS A 75 -2.16 -4.36 -16.67
CA HIS A 75 -1.48 -5.07 -17.74
C HIS A 75 -2.43 -6.02 -18.48
N ILE A 76 -3.27 -6.77 -17.74
CA ILE A 76 -4.29 -7.65 -18.33
C ILE A 76 -5.27 -6.85 -19.20
N ASN A 77 -5.75 -5.71 -18.70
CA ASN A 77 -6.68 -4.86 -19.44
C ASN A 77 -6.04 -4.24 -20.71
N PHE A 78 -4.75 -3.91 -20.65
CA PHE A 78 -4.03 -3.39 -21.81
C PHE A 78 -3.79 -4.48 -22.85
N SER A 79 -3.42 -5.70 -22.44
CA SER A 79 -3.22 -6.83 -23.35
C SER A 79 -4.50 -7.20 -24.11
N ILE A 80 -5.66 -7.13 -23.45
CA ILE A 80 -6.96 -7.35 -24.11
C ILE A 80 -7.22 -6.30 -25.18
N LYS A 81 -6.96 -5.02 -24.88
CA LYS A 81 -7.11 -3.92 -25.86
C LYS A 81 -6.18 -4.09 -27.06
N ALA A 82 -4.94 -4.53 -26.79
CA ALA A 82 -3.93 -4.79 -27.80
C ALA A 82 -4.11 -6.14 -28.54
N LYS A 83 -5.08 -6.97 -28.12
CA LYS A 83 -5.33 -8.32 -28.64
C LYS A 83 -4.10 -9.24 -28.55
N LEU A 84 -3.35 -9.12 -27.46
CA LEU A 84 -2.16 -9.94 -27.18
C LEU A 84 -2.51 -11.09 -26.24
N ASP A 85 -2.03 -12.29 -26.56
CA ASP A 85 -1.98 -13.39 -25.60
C ASP A 85 -0.86 -13.13 -24.59
N LEU A 86 -1.17 -13.10 -23.30
CA LEU A 86 -0.24 -12.70 -22.24
C LEU A 86 0.95 -13.65 -22.14
N VAL A 87 0.70 -14.96 -22.16
CA VAL A 87 1.78 -15.95 -21.95
C VAL A 87 2.72 -15.95 -23.15
N GLN A 88 2.17 -16.01 -24.37
CA GLN A 88 2.98 -16.00 -25.59
C GLN A 88 3.76 -14.69 -25.74
N SER A 89 3.11 -13.54 -25.55
CA SER A 89 3.78 -12.23 -25.68
C SER A 89 4.90 -12.03 -24.65
N MET A 90 4.75 -12.57 -23.43
CA MET A 90 5.83 -12.56 -22.43
C MET A 90 7.02 -13.43 -22.86
N MET A 91 6.76 -14.63 -23.39
CA MET A 91 7.81 -15.53 -23.90
C MET A 91 8.53 -14.93 -25.11
N ASP A 92 7.81 -14.32 -26.05
CA ASP A 92 8.38 -13.67 -27.23
C ASP A 92 9.21 -12.43 -26.85
N CYS A 93 8.84 -11.72 -25.79
CA CYS A 93 9.56 -10.55 -25.30
C CYS A 93 10.91 -10.93 -24.65
N LEU A 94 10.89 -11.91 -23.74
CA LEU A 94 12.08 -12.31 -22.96
C LEU A 94 12.90 -13.43 -23.62
N HIS A 95 12.39 -14.03 -24.71
CA HIS A 95 12.99 -15.18 -25.39
C HIS A 95 13.28 -16.35 -24.43
N ALA A 96 12.43 -16.53 -23.42
CA ALA A 96 12.61 -17.48 -22.34
C ALA A 96 11.26 -17.94 -21.78
N LYS A 97 11.26 -19.07 -21.04
CA LYS A 97 10.06 -19.57 -20.35
C LYS A 97 9.61 -18.57 -19.29
N CYS A 98 8.36 -18.13 -19.38
CA CYS A 98 7.74 -17.19 -18.45
C CYS A 98 6.57 -17.85 -17.73
N ILE A 99 6.48 -17.64 -16.41
CA ILE A 99 5.40 -18.10 -15.56
C ILE A 99 4.70 -16.84 -15.04
N PRO A 100 3.52 -16.49 -15.57
CA PRO A 100 2.81 -15.32 -15.09
C PRO A 100 2.15 -15.64 -13.74
N CYS A 101 2.33 -14.75 -12.77
CA CYS A 101 1.82 -14.89 -11.42
C CYS A 101 0.79 -13.81 -11.13
N ILE A 102 -0.37 -14.19 -10.58
CA ILE A 102 -1.44 -13.27 -10.17
C ILE A 102 -1.66 -13.40 -8.67
N THR A 103 -1.63 -12.26 -7.98
CA THR A 103 -1.90 -12.21 -6.55
C THR A 103 -3.39 -12.10 -6.26
N ASP A 104 -3.82 -12.59 -5.10
CA ASP A 104 -5.23 -12.53 -4.69
C ASP A 104 -5.80 -11.10 -4.66
N CYS A 105 -4.97 -10.10 -4.32
CA CYS A 105 -5.39 -8.70 -4.32
C CYS A 105 -5.66 -8.18 -5.73
N VAL A 106 -4.85 -8.56 -6.72
CA VAL A 106 -5.07 -8.21 -8.14
C VAL A 106 -6.36 -8.84 -8.63
N MET A 107 -6.57 -10.11 -8.27
CA MET A 107 -7.78 -10.83 -8.61
C MET A 107 -9.04 -10.14 -8.06
N ALA A 108 -8.99 -9.74 -6.79
CA ALA A 108 -10.06 -9.02 -6.12
C ALA A 108 -10.30 -7.62 -6.73
N GLU A 109 -9.26 -6.93 -7.22
CA GLU A 109 -9.43 -5.66 -7.94
C GLU A 109 -10.15 -5.84 -9.28
N ILE A 110 -9.80 -6.89 -10.04
CA ILE A 110 -10.47 -7.19 -11.31
C ILE A 110 -11.94 -7.55 -11.08
N GLU A 111 -12.24 -8.31 -10.02
CA GLU A 111 -13.62 -8.63 -9.63
C GLU A 111 -14.43 -7.38 -9.25
N LYS A 112 -13.80 -6.39 -8.59
CA LYS A 112 -14.44 -5.12 -8.23
C LYS A 112 -14.77 -4.22 -9.43
N LEU A 113 -14.05 -4.36 -10.54
CA LEU A 113 -14.35 -3.59 -11.76
C LEU A 113 -15.69 -4.01 -12.41
N GLY A 114 -16.26 -5.13 -11.98
CA GLY A 114 -17.62 -5.57 -12.33
C GLY A 114 -17.70 -6.27 -13.69
N GLN A 115 -18.94 -6.43 -14.19
CA GLN A 115 -19.24 -7.31 -15.33
C GLN A 115 -18.58 -6.89 -16.65
N LYS A 116 -18.25 -5.61 -16.82
CA LYS A 116 -17.57 -5.09 -18.02
C LYS A 116 -16.20 -5.76 -18.24
N TYR A 117 -15.57 -6.25 -17.17
CA TYR A 117 -14.24 -6.86 -17.20
C TYR A 117 -14.29 -8.39 -17.06
N GLN A 118 -15.42 -9.04 -17.39
CA GLN A 118 -15.54 -10.50 -17.34
C GLN A 118 -14.50 -11.22 -18.21
N VAL A 119 -14.14 -10.65 -19.37
CA VAL A 119 -13.09 -11.23 -20.23
C VAL A 119 -11.74 -11.20 -19.52
N ALA A 120 -11.40 -10.07 -18.88
CA ALA A 120 -10.19 -9.96 -18.07
C ALA A 120 -10.19 -10.94 -16.90
N LEU A 121 -11.33 -11.12 -16.24
CA LEU A 121 -11.48 -12.07 -15.15
C LEU A 121 -11.31 -13.53 -15.60
N ARG A 122 -11.80 -13.88 -16.80
CA ARG A 122 -11.60 -15.23 -17.37
C ARG A 122 -10.13 -15.49 -17.70
N ILE A 123 -9.45 -14.51 -18.28
CA ILE A 123 -8.01 -14.58 -18.59
C ILE A 123 -7.19 -14.69 -17.31
N ALA A 124 -7.53 -13.92 -16.28
CA ALA A 124 -6.86 -13.99 -14.97
C ALA A 124 -7.06 -15.34 -14.25
N LYS A 125 -8.08 -16.12 -14.62
CA LYS A 125 -8.35 -17.49 -14.11
C LYS A 125 -7.76 -18.59 -14.99
N ASP A 126 -7.02 -18.26 -16.05
CA ASP A 126 -6.40 -19.28 -16.90
C ASP A 126 -5.41 -20.12 -16.07
N PRO A 127 -5.46 -21.47 -16.15
CA PRO A 127 -4.60 -22.37 -15.37
C PRO A 127 -3.09 -22.19 -15.64
N ARG A 128 -2.72 -21.50 -16.73
CA ARG A 128 -1.31 -21.14 -17.00
C ARG A 128 -0.77 -20.08 -16.05
N PHE A 129 -1.63 -19.36 -15.32
CA PHE A 129 -1.22 -18.38 -14.33
C PHE A 129 -1.06 -19.04 -12.95
N GLU A 130 0.04 -18.74 -12.30
CA GLU A 130 0.28 -19.15 -10.92
C GLU A 130 -0.40 -18.19 -9.96
N ARG A 131 -1.22 -18.71 -9.04
CA ARG A 131 -1.95 -17.90 -8.09
C ARG A 131 -1.16 -17.75 -6.79
N LEU A 132 -0.86 -16.51 -6.42
CA LEU A 132 -0.09 -16.19 -5.22
C LEU A 132 -1.01 -15.68 -4.10
N PRO A 133 -1.06 -16.37 -2.95
CA PRO A 133 -1.90 -15.93 -1.85
C PRO A 133 -1.38 -14.65 -1.18
N CYS A 134 -2.29 -13.79 -0.76
CA CYS A 134 -1.98 -12.55 -0.04
C CYS A 134 -2.45 -12.63 1.42
N THR A 135 -1.61 -12.21 2.37
CA THR A 135 -1.89 -12.24 3.82
C THR A 135 -2.05 -10.86 4.43
N HIS A 136 -2.41 -9.84 3.64
CA HIS A 136 -2.59 -8.47 4.10
C HIS A 136 -4.07 -8.08 4.16
N LYS A 137 -4.39 -7.08 4.98
CA LYS A 137 -5.73 -6.51 5.03
C LYS A 137 -5.96 -5.58 3.84
N GLY A 138 -7.13 -5.69 3.22
CA GLY A 138 -7.47 -4.90 2.03
C GLY A 138 -6.99 -5.55 0.73
N THR A 139 -7.32 -4.93 -0.40
CA THR A 139 -7.07 -5.50 -1.73
C THR A 139 -6.30 -4.55 -2.63
N TYR A 140 -5.59 -3.56 -2.08
CA TYR A 140 -4.87 -2.60 -2.91
C TYR A 140 -3.62 -3.28 -3.48
N ALA A 141 -3.67 -3.61 -4.77
CA ALA A 141 -2.66 -4.44 -5.40
C ALA A 141 -1.31 -3.73 -5.52
N GLY A 142 -1.30 -2.40 -5.67
CA GLY A 142 -0.08 -1.61 -5.76
C GLY A 142 0.86 -1.84 -4.57
N ASP A 143 0.35 -1.66 -3.35
CA ASP A 143 1.14 -1.85 -2.13
C ASP A 143 1.60 -3.30 -1.96
N CYS A 144 0.73 -4.27 -2.28
CA CYS A 144 1.06 -5.69 -2.21
C CYS A 144 2.23 -6.05 -3.13
N LEU A 145 2.16 -5.61 -4.39
CA LEU A 145 3.18 -5.90 -5.39
C LEU A 145 4.52 -5.26 -5.00
N VAL A 146 4.50 -4.00 -4.56
CA VAL A 146 5.72 -3.30 -4.11
C VAL A 146 6.34 -4.01 -2.91
N GLN A 147 5.54 -4.39 -1.91
CA GLN A 147 6.04 -5.11 -0.73
C GLN A 147 6.65 -6.46 -1.12
N ARG A 148 5.98 -7.25 -1.97
CA ARG A 148 6.46 -8.56 -2.41
C ARG A 148 7.78 -8.47 -3.18
N VAL A 149 7.87 -7.54 -4.14
CA VAL A 149 9.10 -7.32 -4.92
C VAL A 149 10.23 -6.80 -4.03
N THR A 150 9.92 -5.96 -3.04
CA THR A 150 10.93 -5.43 -2.10
C THR A 150 11.50 -6.52 -1.20
N GLN A 151 10.67 -7.47 -0.77
CA GLN A 151 11.06 -8.57 0.12
C GLN A 151 11.86 -9.66 -0.59
N HIS A 152 11.39 -10.15 -1.74
CA HIS A 152 11.98 -11.33 -2.38
C HIS A 152 12.97 -11.02 -3.50
N LYS A 153 12.71 -9.97 -4.29
CA LYS A 153 13.56 -9.58 -5.44
C LYS A 153 13.91 -10.76 -6.37
N CYS A 154 12.91 -11.57 -6.71
CA CYS A 154 12.99 -12.72 -7.62
C CYS A 154 11.94 -12.63 -8.71
#